data_AF-A0A5C6LYR6-F1
#
_entry.id   AF-A0A5C6LYR6-F1
#
_cell.length_a   1.000
_cell.length_b   1.000
_cell.length_c   1.000
_cell.angle_alpha   90.00
_cell.angle_beta   90.00
_cell.angle_gamma   90.00
#
_symmetry.space_group_name_H-M   'P 1'
#
loop_
_entity.id
_entity.type
_entity.pdbx_description
1 polymer ?
#
loop_
_entity_poly.entity_id
_entity_poly.type
_entity_poly.pdbx_seq_one_letter_code
_entity_poly.pdbx_strand_id
1 'polypeptide(L)'
;MGNICGLFGKSRQAFYKQKNINHQSALEMAIVLEKAVQIRASQKQLGTKKLHRILSQTLQHHKIKLGRDRFFNLLAENGMLLRKRKRKKYRLLILIIPSKSTQI
;
A
#
# COMPACT_ATOMS: atom_id res chain seq x y z
N MET A 1 -37.09 -16.47 -21.08
CA MET A 1 -36.00 -15.49 -21.25
C MET A 1 -34.76 -16.02 -20.57
N GLY A 2 -33.85 -16.59 -21.36
CA GLY A 2 -32.76 -17.45 -20.90
C GLY A 2 -31.73 -16.71 -20.07
N ASN A 3 -31.46 -17.24 -18.86
CA ASN A 3 -30.42 -16.71 -17.99
C ASN A 3 -29.06 -16.99 -18.62
N ILE A 4 -28.36 -15.94 -19.05
CA ILE A 4 -26.96 -15.98 -19.52
C ILE A 4 -26.09 -16.75 -18.51
N CYS A 5 -26.38 -16.64 -17.21
CA CYS A 5 -25.70 -17.37 -16.15
C CYS A 5 -25.79 -18.91 -16.29
N GLY A 6 -26.89 -19.44 -16.83
CA GLY A 6 -27.11 -20.86 -17.08
C GLY A 6 -26.16 -21.44 -18.15
N LEU A 7 -25.85 -20.65 -19.19
CA LEU A 7 -24.85 -21.02 -20.22
C LEU A 7 -23.44 -21.17 -19.61
N PHE A 8 -23.14 -20.42 -18.55
CA PHE A 8 -21.86 -20.47 -17.84
C PHE A 8 -21.88 -21.42 -16.64
N GLY A 9 -22.94 -22.22 -16.45
CA GLY A 9 -23.07 -23.15 -15.32
C GLY A 9 -23.10 -22.47 -13.95
N LYS A 10 -23.52 -21.19 -13.88
CA LYS A 10 -23.59 -20.42 -12.62
C LYS A 10 -25.03 -19.98 -12.32
N SER A 11 -25.40 -20.00 -11.05
CA SER A 11 -26.67 -19.40 -10.61
C SER A 11 -26.59 -17.88 -10.64
N ARG A 12 -27.70 -17.23 -11.03
CA ARG A 12 -27.87 -15.76 -10.98
C ARG A 12 -27.54 -15.22 -9.59
N GLN A 13 -28.01 -15.90 -8.53
CA GLN A 13 -27.78 -15.48 -7.14
C GLN A 13 -26.29 -15.49 -6.79
N ALA A 14 -25.55 -16.51 -7.24
CA ALA A 14 -24.11 -16.60 -7.04
C ALA A 14 -23.36 -15.45 -7.73
N PHE A 15 -23.78 -15.08 -8.95
CA PHE A 15 -23.21 -13.95 -9.68
C PHE A 15 -23.39 -12.62 -8.92
N TYR A 16 -24.60 -12.29 -8.49
CA TYR A 16 -24.83 -11.04 -7.74
C TYR A 16 -24.16 -11.04 -6.38
N LYS A 17 -24.13 -12.18 -5.68
CA LYS A 17 -23.38 -12.32 -4.43
C LYS A 17 -21.89 -12.02 -4.64
N GLN A 18 -21.28 -12.61 -5.67
CA GLN A 18 -19.88 -12.36 -5.99
C GLN A 18 -19.64 -10.89 -6.37
N LYS A 19 -20.53 -10.31 -7.19
CA LYS A 19 -20.45 -8.90 -7.57
C LYS A 19 -20.49 -7.97 -6.35
N ASN A 20 -21.37 -8.25 -5.40
CA ASN A 20 -21.49 -7.45 -4.17
C ASN A 20 -20.25 -7.58 -3.28
N ILE A 21 -19.72 -8.80 -3.11
CA ILE A 21 -18.47 -9.04 -2.38
C ILE A 21 -17.31 -8.27 -3.03
N ASN A 22 -17.19 -8.33 -4.36
CA ASN A 22 -16.15 -7.61 -5.09
C ASN A 22 -16.28 -6.10 -4.89
N HIS A 23 -17.49 -5.54 -4.98
CA HIS A 23 -17.74 -4.12 -4.72
C HIS A 23 -17.36 -3.72 -3.30
N GLN A 24 -17.81 -4.47 -2.29
CA GLN A 24 -17.47 -4.21 -0.88
C GLN A 24 -15.95 -4.22 -0.69
N SER A 25 -15.28 -5.21 -1.27
CA SER A 25 -13.82 -5.33 -1.18
C SER A 25 -13.11 -4.15 -1.86
N ALA A 26 -13.61 -3.67 -3.00
CA ALA A 26 -13.03 -2.53 -3.71
C ALA A 26 -13.14 -1.23 -2.88
N LEU A 27 -14.28 -1.02 -2.23
CA LEU A 27 -14.49 0.12 -1.34
C LEU A 27 -13.54 0.10 -0.15
N GLU A 28 -13.40 -1.04 0.53
CA GLU A 28 -12.45 -1.22 1.62
C GLU A 28 -11.01 -0.93 1.17
N MET A 29 -10.64 -1.44 -0.01
CA MET A 29 -9.30 -1.25 -0.59
C MET A 29 -9.03 0.22 -0.93
N ALA A 30 -10.02 0.96 -1.42
CA ALA A 30 -9.88 2.39 -1.68
C ALA A 30 -9.61 3.21 -0.40
N ILE A 31 -10.36 2.92 0.69
CA ILE A 31 -10.18 3.60 1.99
C ILE A 31 -8.77 3.34 2.54
N VAL A 32 -8.31 2.09 2.50
CA VAL A 32 -6.96 1.68 2.92
C VAL A 32 -5.90 2.48 2.17
N LEU A 33 -6.09 2.64 0.86
CA LEU A 33 -5.12 3.28 -0.04
C LEU A 33 -5.05 4.79 0.21
N GLU A 34 -6.19 5.45 0.38
CA GLU A 34 -6.25 6.87 0.75
C GLU A 34 -5.51 7.13 2.08
N LYS A 35 -5.77 6.30 3.11
CA LYS A 35 -5.10 6.42 4.40
C LYS A 35 -3.60 6.16 4.29
N ALA A 36 -3.19 5.19 3.46
CA ALA A 36 -1.78 4.94 3.20
C ALA A 36 -1.08 6.14 2.53
N VAL A 37 -1.76 6.85 1.62
CA VAL A 37 -1.24 8.08 1.00
C VAL A 37 -1.11 9.20 2.02
N GLN A 38 -2.12 9.41 2.87
CA GLN A 38 -2.09 10.43 3.94
C GLN A 38 -0.89 10.22 4.89
N ILE A 39 -0.63 8.98 5.31
CA ILE A 39 0.52 8.66 6.18
C ILE A 39 1.85 8.85 5.45
N ARG A 40 1.92 8.56 4.15
CA ARG A 40 3.14 8.77 3.37
C ARG A 40 3.44 10.22 3.07
N ALA A 41 2.40 11.06 3.00
CA ALA A 41 2.55 12.51 2.87
C ALA A 41 3.26 13.08 4.10
N SER A 42 2.92 12.62 5.30
CA SER A 42 3.62 13.02 6.54
C SER A 42 4.97 12.32 6.71
N GLN A 43 5.09 11.04 6.33
CA GLN A 43 6.31 10.23 6.53
C GLN A 43 6.75 9.50 5.24
N LYS A 44 7.54 10.18 4.39
CA LYS A 44 7.95 9.68 3.06
C LYS A 44 8.76 8.37 3.05
N GLN A 45 9.47 8.02 4.12
CA GLN A 45 10.39 6.86 4.15
C GLN A 45 9.88 5.68 4.99
N LEU A 46 8.59 5.66 5.34
CA LEU A 46 8.05 4.63 6.20
C LEU A 46 7.99 3.28 5.48
N GLY A 47 8.70 2.28 6.02
CA GLY A 47 8.67 0.93 5.51
C GLY A 47 7.27 0.29 5.63
N THR A 48 6.93 -0.60 4.71
CA THR A 48 5.62 -1.28 4.60
C THR A 48 5.17 -1.99 5.88
N LYS A 49 6.09 -2.58 6.65
CA LYS A 49 5.78 -3.20 7.96
C LYS A 49 5.34 -2.18 9.01
N LYS A 50 6.04 -1.03 9.10
CA LYS A 50 5.69 0.05 10.04
C LYS A 50 4.40 0.74 9.61
N LEU A 51 4.24 0.96 8.30
CA LEU A 51 3.01 1.48 7.71
C LEU A 51 1.83 0.56 8.07
N HIS A 52 1.97 -0.76 7.91
CA HIS A 52 0.91 -1.70 8.29
C HIS A 52 0.56 -1.61 9.78
N ARG A 53 1.53 -1.47 10.69
CA ARG A 53 1.25 -1.35 12.14
C ARG A 53 0.47 -0.08 12.47
N ILE A 54 0.85 1.07 11.91
CA ILE A 54 0.14 2.34 12.10
C ILE A 54 -1.26 2.27 11.47
N LEU A 55 -1.34 1.70 10.27
CA LEU A 55 -2.60 1.51 9.57
C LEU A 55 -3.50 0.50 10.27
N SER A 56 -2.96 -0.53 10.94
CA SER A 56 -3.76 -1.52 11.67
C SER A 56 -4.60 -0.86 12.76
N GLN A 57 -4.05 0.15 13.43
CA GLN A 57 -4.77 0.89 14.46
C GLN A 57 -5.92 1.71 13.85
N THR A 58 -5.72 2.35 12.70
CA THR A 58 -6.80 3.08 12.00
C THR A 58 -7.81 2.13 11.34
N LEU A 59 -7.39 0.97 10.85
CA LEU A 59 -8.25 -0.06 10.26
C LEU A 59 -9.16 -0.73 11.29
N GLN A 60 -8.70 -0.88 12.53
CA GLN A 60 -9.53 -1.37 13.63
C GLN A 60 -10.72 -0.44 13.91
N HIS A 61 -10.52 0.88 13.84
CA HIS A 61 -11.62 1.86 13.96
C HIS A 61 -12.65 1.70 12.83
N HIS A 62 -12.20 1.42 11.61
CA HIS A 62 -13.08 1.17 10.46
C HIS A 62 -13.61 -0.28 10.39
N LYS A 63 -13.29 -1.15 11.35
CA LYS A 63 -13.64 -2.58 11.39
C LYS A 63 -13.20 -3.39 10.15
N ILE A 64 -12.17 -2.91 9.43
CA ILE A 64 -11.67 -3.57 8.22
C ILE A 64 -10.65 -4.63 8.63
N LYS A 65 -10.96 -5.91 8.38
CA LYS A 65 -10.03 -7.03 8.60
C LYS A 65 -9.12 -7.18 7.38
N LEU A 66 -8.03 -6.42 7.34
CA LEU A 66 -7.01 -6.55 6.31
C LEU A 66 -5.78 -7.29 6.87
N GLY A 67 -5.46 -8.44 6.28
CA GLY A 67 -4.24 -9.18 6.63
C GLY A 67 -2.97 -8.52 6.09
N ARG A 68 -1.82 -8.83 6.70
CA ARG A 68 -0.51 -8.31 6.30
C ARG A 68 -0.22 -8.54 4.81
N ASP A 69 -0.41 -9.77 4.35
CA ASP A 69 -0.01 -10.15 2.98
C ASP A 69 -0.94 -9.52 1.94
N ARG A 70 -2.24 -9.42 2.23
CA ARG A 70 -3.20 -8.71 1.38
C ARG A 70 -2.87 -7.22 1.28
N PHE A 71 -2.46 -6.59 2.38
CA PHE A 71 -2.00 -5.19 2.37
C PHE A 71 -0.74 -5.01 1.52
N PHE A 72 0.22 -5.93 1.62
CA PHE A 72 1.43 -5.89 0.79
C PHE A 72 1.12 -6.04 -0.69
N ASN A 73 0.25 -7.00 -1.06
CA ASN A 73 -0.17 -7.20 -2.44
C ASN A 73 -0.90 -5.98 -2.99
N LEU A 74 -1.81 -5.38 -2.21
CA LEU A 74 -2.51 -4.16 -2.59
C LEU A 74 -1.54 -3.00 -2.85
N LEU A 75 -0.54 -2.81 -1.99
CA LEU A 75 0.49 -1.79 -2.23
C LEU A 75 1.39 -2.12 -3.43
N ALA A 76 1.65 -3.40 -3.70
CA ALA A 76 2.44 -3.84 -4.84
C ALA A 76 1.72 -3.58 -6.16
N GLU A 77 0.43 -3.97 -6.25
CA GLU A 77 -0.44 -3.73 -7.40
C GLU A 77 -0.57 -2.23 -7.72
N ASN A 78 -0.63 -1.39 -6.70
CA ASN A 78 -0.72 0.06 -6.85
C ASN A 78 0.65 0.76 -7.02
N GLY A 79 1.74 0.01 -7.22
CA GLY A 79 3.09 0.58 -7.44
C GLY A 79 3.63 1.37 -6.24
N MET A 80 3.03 1.21 -5.07
CA MET A 80 3.35 1.95 -3.86
C MET A 80 4.48 1.30 -3.06
N LEU A 81 5.17 0.27 -3.52
CA LEU A 81 6.32 -0.24 -2.80
C LEU A 81 7.47 0.78 -2.81
N LEU A 82 8.00 1.13 -1.63
CA LEU A 82 9.15 2.02 -1.56
C LEU A 82 10.33 1.38 -2.30
N ARG A 83 10.73 1.98 -3.42
CA ARG A 83 11.93 1.60 -4.15
C ARG A 83 13.14 1.93 -3.29
N LYS A 84 13.86 0.91 -2.80
CA LYS A 84 15.14 1.13 -2.12
C LYS A 84 16.10 1.79 -3.10
N ARG A 85 16.47 3.04 -2.82
CA ARG A 85 17.49 3.77 -3.57
C ARG A 85 18.82 3.02 -3.38
N LYS A 86 19.40 2.46 -4.45
CA LYS A 86 20.73 1.84 -4.37
C LYS A 86 21.72 2.91 -3.91
N ARG A 87 22.40 2.71 -2.76
CA ARG A 87 23.52 3.57 -2.36
C ARG A 87 24.56 3.50 -3.47
N LYS A 88 24.89 4.63 -4.10
CA LYS A 88 26.12 4.72 -4.89
C LYS A 88 27.26 4.48 -3.90
N LYS A 89 28.06 3.41 -4.08
CA LYS A 89 29.33 3.27 -3.36
C LYS A 89 30.15 4.50 -3.72
N TYR A 90 30.32 5.44 -2.81
CA TYR A 90 31.40 6.42 -2.90
C TYR A 90 32.69 5.60 -2.78
N ARG A 91 33.33 5.34 -3.91
CA ARG A 91 34.72 4.91 -3.94
C ARG A 91 35.49 6.12 -3.43
N LEU A 92 36.06 6.00 -2.25
CA LEU A 92 36.89 7.01 -1.58
C LEU A 92 37.79 7.73 -2.61
N LEU A 93 37.50 8.99 -2.88
CA LEU A 93 38.36 9.94 -3.62
C LEU A 93 38.13 11.33 -2.99
N ILE A 94 38.85 11.56 -1.89
CA ILE A 94 39.82 12.66 -1.73
C ILE A 94 39.49 14.00 -2.43
N LEU A 95 39.42 15.04 -1.58
CA LEU A 95 39.53 16.50 -1.79
C LEU A 95 38.32 17.19 -2.45
N ILE A 96 37.74 18.26 -1.89
CA ILE A 96 38.29 19.63 -2.01
C ILE A 96 37.52 20.65 -1.08
N ILE A 97 38.29 21.27 -0.14
CA ILE A 97 38.32 22.71 0.27
C ILE A 97 37.15 23.15 1.25
N PRO A 98 37.29 24.20 2.11
CA PRO A 98 37.70 24.19 3.52
C PRO A 98 36.90 25.21 4.38
N SER A 99 36.18 24.78 5.42
CA SER A 99 35.50 25.75 6.30
C SER A 99 36.47 26.32 7.34
N LYS A 100 36.87 27.59 7.16
CA LYS A 100 37.51 28.42 8.21
C LYS A 100 36.51 28.63 9.36
N SER A 101 36.85 28.19 10.58
CA SER A 101 36.42 28.80 11.86
C SER A 101 37.11 28.11 13.04
N THR A 102 37.42 28.89 14.10
CA THR A 102 38.03 28.60 15.43
C THR A 102 39.56 28.82 15.48
N GLN A 103 40.05 30.02 15.86
CA GLN A 103 40.28 30.49 17.24
C GLN A 103 41.09 29.50 18.08
N ILE A 104 42.42 29.72 18.15
CA ILE A 104 43.24 30.11 19.33
C ILE A 104 44.31 31.08 18.79
#